data_AF-A0A0P7CES5-F1
#
_entry.id   AF-A0A0P7CES5-F1
#
_cell.length_a   1.000
_cell.length_b   1.000
_cell.length_c   1.000
_cell.angle_alpha   90.00
_cell.angle_beta   90.00
_cell.angle_gamma   90.00
#
_symmetry.space_group_name_H-M   'P 1'
#
loop_
_entity.id
_entity.type
_entity.pdbx_description
1 polymer ?
#
loop_
_entity_poly.entity_id
_entity_poly.type
_entity_poly.pdbx_seq_one_letter_code
_entity_poly.pdbx_strand_id
1 'polypeptide(L)' 'MRRDRLSGWMTGEAVARIRSAQKSARDSWPPLERLASTFNDVNDDDFRALVKRVAVAMDDLDRYFVLLLMEARRRGVG' A
#
# COMPACT_ATOMS: atom_id res chain seq x y z
N MET A 1 -11.00 -9.78 -18.85
CA MET A 1 -9.55 -10.03 -18.59
C MET A 1 -9.07 -9.81 -17.15
N ARG A 2 -9.71 -9.01 -16.27
CA ARG A 2 -9.25 -8.87 -14.86
C ARG A 2 -9.50 -10.09 -13.94
N ARG A 3 -10.48 -10.95 -14.27
CA ARG A 3 -10.94 -12.05 -13.39
C ARG A 3 -9.92 -13.18 -13.20
N ASP A 4 -9.13 -13.52 -14.23
CA ASP A 4 -8.13 -14.61 -14.19
C ASP A 4 -6.82 -14.18 -13.54
N ARG A 5 -6.43 -12.90 -13.67
CA ARG A 5 -5.17 -12.40 -13.09
C ARG A 5 -5.15 -12.46 -11.56
N LEU A 6 -6.33 -12.40 -10.93
CA LEU A 6 -6.46 -12.32 -9.48
C LEU A 6 -6.70 -13.68 -8.83
N SER A 7 -7.01 -14.75 -9.57
CA SER A 7 -7.36 -16.06 -8.99
C SER A 7 -6.26 -16.62 -8.09
N GLY A 8 -4.98 -16.44 -8.46
CA GLY A 8 -3.83 -16.86 -7.65
C GLY A 8 -3.65 -16.10 -6.32
N TRP A 9 -4.36 -14.98 -6.14
CA TRP A 9 -4.33 -14.17 -4.92
C TRP A 9 -5.55 -14.38 -4.01
N MET A 10 -6.47 -15.25 -4.40
CA MET A 10 -7.77 -15.47 -3.71
C MET A 10 -7.78 -16.81 -2.98
N THR A 11 -6.78 -17.04 -2.14
CA THR A 11 -6.76 -18.12 -1.13
C THR A 11 -6.76 -17.50 0.27
N GLY A 12 -7.20 -18.23 1.30
CA GLY A 12 -7.17 -17.72 2.68
C GLY A 12 -5.74 -17.32 3.12
N GLU A 13 -4.73 -18.08 2.69
CA GLU A 13 -3.33 -17.73 2.91
C GLU A 13 -2.92 -16.43 2.20
N ALA A 14 -3.34 -16.22 0.95
CA ALA A 14 -3.08 -14.99 0.23
C ALA A 14 -3.78 -13.78 0.87
N VAL A 15 -5.00 -13.95 1.39
CA VAL A 15 -5.71 -12.92 2.17
C VAL A 15 -4.93 -12.54 3.43
N ALA A 16 -4.41 -13.51 4.18
CA ALA A 16 -3.58 -13.24 5.35
C ALA A 16 -2.29 -12.48 4.99
N ARG A 17 -1.62 -12.87 3.90
CA ARG A 17 -0.42 -12.17 3.37
C ARG A 17 -0.74 -10.74 2.93
N ILE A 18 -1.87 -10.52 2.26
CA ILE A 18 -2.33 -9.17 1.85
C ILE A 18 -2.59 -8.29 3.07
N ARG A 19 -3.25 -8.80 4.12
CA ARG A 19 -3.48 -8.06 5.37
C ARG A 19 -2.17 -7.70 6.07
N SER A 20 -1.23 -8.65 6.12
CA SER A 20 0.10 -8.41 6.67
C SER A 20 0.83 -7.30 5.89
N ALA A 21 0.83 -7.37 4.56
CA ALA A 21 1.43 -6.35 3.70
C ALA A 21 0.77 -4.97 3.87
N GLN A 22 -0.57 -4.93 3.99
CA GLN A 22 -1.31 -3.69 4.26
C GLN A 22 -0.90 -3.07 5.60
N LYS A 23 -0.76 -3.89 6.65
CA LYS A 23 -0.27 -3.44 7.95
C LYS A 23 1.16 -2.90 7.84
N SER A 24 2.08 -3.62 7.21
CA SER A 24 3.46 -3.17 7.03
C SER A 24 3.55 -1.86 6.25
N ALA A 25 2.73 -1.68 5.21
CA ALA A 25 2.66 -0.44 4.46
C ALA A 25 2.21 0.74 5.34
N ARG A 26 1.14 0.56 6.13
CA ARG A 26 0.65 1.58 7.08
C ARG A 26 1.67 1.90 8.17
N ASP A 27 2.31 0.88 8.72
CA ASP A 27 3.34 1.03 9.76
C ASP A 27 4.60 1.74 9.23
N SER A 28 4.80 1.78 7.90
CA SER A 28 5.89 2.51 7.23
C SER A 28 5.59 4.00 7.02
N TRP A 29 4.33 4.43 7.21
CA TRP A 29 3.92 5.82 7.02
C TRP A 29 4.50 6.79 8.07
N PRO A 30 4.46 6.50 9.40
CA PRO A 30 4.98 7.43 10.39
C PRO A 30 6.49 7.72 10.26
N PRO A 31 7.37 6.74 9.93
CA PRO A 31 8.77 7.03 9.60
C PRO A 31 8.93 7.98 8.40
N LEU A 32 8.12 7.84 7.36
CA LEU A 32 8.19 8.71 6.17
C LEU A 32 7.68 10.13 6.45
N GLU A 33 6.61 10.28 7.23
CA GLU A 33 6.17 11.60 7.70
C GLU A 33 7.24 12.27 8.56
N ARG A 34 7.90 11.52 9.45
CA ARG A 34 9.02 12.05 10.23
C ARG A 34 10.17 12.50 9.33
N LEU A 35 10.54 11.69 8.34
CA LEU A 35 11.58 12.04 7.38
C LEU A 35 11.23 13.33 6.62
N ALA A 36 10.00 13.44 6.13
CA ALA A 36 9.51 14.64 5.45
C ALA A 36 9.55 15.88 6.36
N SER A 37 9.16 15.71 7.63
CA SER A 37 9.15 16.77 8.65
C SER A 37 10.56 17.22 9.04
N THR A 38 11.51 16.27 9.22
CA THR A 38 12.90 16.55 9.62
C THR A 38 13.62 17.47 8.63
N PHE A 39 13.27 17.40 7.35
CA PHE A 39 13.90 18.21 6.30
C PHE A 39 12.94 19.26 5.72
N ASN A 40 11.86 19.62 6.42
CA ASN A 40 10.87 20.56 5.92
C ASN A 40 11.40 21.99 5.76
N ASP A 41 12.49 22.32 6.46
CA ASP A 41 13.25 23.57 6.35
C ASP A 41 14.28 23.56 5.21
N VAL A 42 14.61 22.38 4.67
CA VAL A 42 15.51 22.26 3.52
C VAL A 42 14.75 22.65 2.24
N ASN A 43 15.27 23.66 1.54
CA ASN A 43 14.76 24.10 0.25
C ASN A 43 15.36 23.24 -0.88
N ASP A 44 14.95 21.97 -0.90
CA ASP A 44 15.33 20.98 -1.90
C ASP A 44 14.06 20.40 -2.53
N ASP A 45 13.71 20.91 -3.70
CA ASP A 45 12.50 20.52 -4.44
C ASP A 45 12.55 19.08 -4.93
N ASP A 46 13.75 18.56 -5.25
CA ASP A 46 13.93 17.17 -5.70
C ASP A 46 13.65 16.20 -4.57
N PHE A 47 14.16 16.50 -3.37
CA PHE A 47 13.87 15.74 -2.16
C PHE A 47 12.36 15.73 -1.86
N ARG A 48 11.70 16.90 -1.87
CA ARG A 48 10.24 17.01 -1.65
C ARG A 48 9.45 16.21 -2.70
N ALA A 49 9.88 16.26 -3.96
CA ALA A 49 9.26 15.50 -5.05
C ALA A 49 9.44 13.98 -4.87
N LEU A 50 10.59 13.52 -4.34
CA LEU A 50 10.81 12.10 -4.02
C LEU A 50 9.89 11.64 -2.89
N VAL A 51 9.83 12.40 -1.78
CA VAL A 51 8.95 12.10 -0.64
C VAL A 51 7.49 12.01 -1.08
N LYS A 52 7.01 12.98 -1.87
CA LYS A 52 5.64 13.00 -2.40
C LYS A 52 5.36 11.80 -3.31
N ARG A 53 6.32 11.38 -4.14
CA ARG A 53 6.17 10.18 -5.00
C ARG A 53 6.05 8.90 -4.19
N VAL A 54 6.87 8.73 -3.15
CA VAL A 54 6.77 7.59 -2.24
C VAL A 54 5.42 7.59 -1.53
N ALA A 55 4.99 8.74 -1.05
CA ALA A 55 3.70 8.89 -0.38
C ALA A 55 2.51 8.46 -1.27
N VAL A 56 2.47 8.95 -2.51
CA VAL A 56 1.44 8.57 -3.50
C VAL A 56 1.49 7.07 -3.81
N ALA A 57 2.68 6.51 -4.04
CA ALA A 57 2.83 5.10 -4.35
C ALA A 57 2.34 4.18 -3.21
N MET A 58 2.52 4.60 -1.96
CA MET A 58 2.02 3.87 -0.79
C MET A 58 0.51 3.93 -0.66
N ASP A 59 -0.12 5.08 -0.91
CA ASP A 59 -1.58 5.20 -0.92
C ASP A 59 -2.21 4.35 -2.04
N ASP A 60 -1.62 4.36 -3.24
CA ASP A 60 -2.05 3.52 -4.36
C ASP A 60 -1.93 2.02 -4.03
N LEU A 61 -0.88 1.63 -3.29
CA LEU A 61 -0.69 0.25 -2.84
C LEU A 61 -1.75 -0.16 -1.79
N ASP A 62 -2.07 0.68 -0.81
CA ASP A 62 -3.14 0.41 0.17
C ASP A 62 -4.49 0.25 -0.53
N ARG A 63 -4.82 1.14 -1.48
CA ARG A 63 -6.02 1.02 -2.31
C ARG A 63 -6.06 -0.29 -3.08
N TYR A 64 -4.94 -0.72 -3.64
CA TYR A 64 -4.86 -2.00 -4.34
C TYR A 64 -5.09 -3.19 -3.40
N PHE A 65 -4.54 -3.18 -2.19
CA PHE A 65 -4.83 -4.20 -1.18
C PHE A 65 -6.31 -4.23 -0.79
N VAL A 66 -6.95 -3.06 -0.61
CA VAL A 66 -8.38 -2.97 -0.35
C VAL A 66 -9.19 -3.63 -1.48
N LEU A 67 -8.84 -3.36 -2.75
CA LEU A 67 -9.49 -3.99 -3.90
C LEU A 67 -9.34 -5.52 -3.89
N LEU A 68 -8.14 -6.04 -3.55
CA LEU A 68 -7.93 -7.48 -3.44
C LEU A 68 -8.77 -8.10 -2.33
N LEU A 69 -8.84 -7.46 -1.16
CA LEU A 69 -9.63 -7.95 -0.02
C LEU A 69 -11.13 -7.91 -0.31
N MET A 70 -11.62 -6.87 -0.98
CA MET A 70 -13.02 -6.80 -1.43
C MET A 70 -13.36 -7.94 -2.39
N GLU A 71 -12.47 -8.23 -3.34
CA GLU A 71 -12.65 -9.32 -4.30
C GLU A 71 -12.58 -10.70 -3.63
N ALA A 72 -11.70 -10.91 -2.65
CA ALA A 72 -11.62 -12.14 -1.86
C ALA A 72 -12.93 -12.38 -1.11
N ARG A 73 -13.45 -11.34 -0.43
CA ARG A 73 -14.74 -11.39 0.26
C ARG A 73 -15.89 -11.71 -0.68
N ARG A 74 -15.92 -11.10 -1.88
CA ARG A 74 -16.94 -11.38 -2.91
C ARG A 74 -16.94 -12.85 -3.35
N ARG A 75 -15.78 -13.53 -3.26
CA ARG A 75 -15.61 -14.95 -3.60
C ARG A 75 -15.78 -15.90 -2.41
N GLY A 76 -16.08 -15.38 -1.22
CA GLY A 76 -16.19 -16.19 0.00
C GLY A 76 -14.86 -16.71 0.54
N VAL A 77 -13.75 -16.06 0.19
CA VAL A 77 -12.40 -16.40 0.65
C VAL A 77 -12.06 -15.53 1.86
N GLY A 78 -11.83 -16.17 3.01
CA GLY A 78 -11.52 -15.56 4.30
C GLY A 78 -10.14 -15.94 4.81
#